data_AF-A0AAV7HI07-F1
#
_entry.id   AF-A0AAV7HI07-F1
#
_cell.length_a   1.000
_cell.length_b   1.000
_cell.length_c   1.000
_cell.angle_alpha   90.00
_cell.angle_beta   90.00
_cell.angle_gamma   90.00
#
_symmetry.space_group_name_H-M   'P 1'
#
loop_
_entity.id
_entity.type
_entity.pdbx_description
1 polymer ?
#
loop_
_entity_poly.entity_id
_entity_poly.type
_entity_poly.pdbx_seq_one_letter_code
_entity_poly.pdbx_strand_id
1 'polypeptide(L)'
;MVIRMHHTGEMDVRACYTAISVASLLNILDFEIAKGVGDYILRCQTYEGGIAGEPGSEAHGGYTFCGLATMILINEVDRLDLTSLIDWVAFRQGLECGFQGRTNKLVDGCYSFWQGGSLFLIQRLFSIAENQIKSSPLSIEKLSMEGNVDSAAFTVPKPDGSQGQIHYFENKDAGKGSATGLDFIRTRNGGPLFHSIALQQYILLCSQVLEGGFKDKPGKARDHYHSCYCLSGLSVSQYSFSKSADSPPPPNAVLGPYSNMLEPVHPLYNLVLDKYYKAHEFFSV
;
A
#
# COMPACT_ATOMS: atom_id res chain seq x y z
N MET A 1 -5.80 23.81 -3.48
CA MET A 1 -6.27 24.19 -2.12
C MET A 1 -6.09 22.97 -1.23
N VAL A 2 -5.67 23.09 0.02
CA VAL A 2 -5.45 21.92 0.90
C VAL A 2 -6.68 21.67 1.75
N ILE A 3 -7.11 20.41 1.85
CA ILE A 3 -8.29 19.99 2.62
C ILE A 3 -7.97 20.10 4.12
N ARG A 4 -8.91 20.64 4.91
CA ARG A 4 -8.82 20.70 6.38
C ARG A 4 -9.58 19.56 7.01
N MET A 5 -9.15 19.10 8.19
CA MET A 5 -9.86 18.04 8.93
C MET A 5 -11.28 18.48 9.35
N HIS A 6 -11.46 19.75 9.71
CA HIS A 6 -12.75 20.37 9.98
C HIS A 6 -12.66 21.89 9.77
N HIS A 7 -13.78 22.61 9.94
CA HIS A 7 -13.78 24.07 9.88
C HIS A 7 -12.76 24.64 10.88
N THR A 8 -11.83 25.46 10.38
CA THR A 8 -10.67 26.02 11.12
C THR A 8 -9.70 25.00 11.74
N GLY A 9 -9.80 23.72 11.39
CA GLY A 9 -8.94 22.66 11.89
C GLY A 9 -7.57 22.60 11.23
N GLU A 10 -6.79 21.61 11.64
CA GLU A 10 -5.47 21.30 11.11
C GLU A 10 -5.53 20.84 9.64
N MET A 11 -4.36 20.87 8.99
CA MET A 11 -4.19 20.45 7.61
C MET A 11 -3.03 19.48 7.54
N ASP A 12 -3.33 18.22 7.28
CA ASP A 12 -2.32 17.22 6.97
C ASP A 12 -2.91 16.18 6.02
N VAL A 13 -2.08 15.26 5.54
CA VAL A 13 -2.48 14.25 4.55
C VAL A 13 -3.63 13.33 5.02
N ARG A 14 -3.97 13.27 6.32
CA ARG A 14 -5.16 12.53 6.79
C ARG A 14 -6.44 13.17 6.25
N ALA A 15 -6.49 14.50 6.17
CA ALA A 15 -7.64 15.21 5.64
C ALA A 15 -7.85 14.87 4.15
N CYS A 16 -6.75 14.81 3.39
CA CYS A 16 -6.75 14.39 2.00
C CYS A 16 -7.32 12.98 1.84
N TYR A 17 -6.76 11.99 2.54
CA TYR A 17 -7.22 10.61 2.44
C TYR A 17 -8.66 10.44 2.90
N THR A 18 -9.05 11.05 4.02
CA THR A 18 -10.42 10.94 4.55
C THR A 18 -11.44 11.48 3.54
N ALA A 19 -11.19 12.67 2.98
CA ALA A 19 -12.11 13.27 2.02
C ALA A 19 -12.16 12.50 0.69
N ILE A 20 -10.99 12.14 0.13
CA ILE A 20 -10.91 11.46 -1.16
C ILE A 20 -11.44 10.03 -1.08
N SER A 21 -11.15 9.31 0.01
CA SER A 21 -11.65 7.95 0.25
C SER A 21 -13.18 7.93 0.30
N VAL A 22 -13.79 8.83 1.08
CA VAL A 22 -15.25 8.94 1.16
C VAL A 22 -15.85 9.39 -0.17
N ALA A 23 -15.29 10.42 -0.80
CA ALA A 23 -15.80 10.93 -2.07
C ALA A 23 -15.73 9.87 -3.19
N SER A 24 -14.64 9.09 -3.23
CA SER A 24 -14.46 8.01 -4.20
C SER A 24 -15.47 6.88 -3.97
N LEU A 25 -15.63 6.41 -2.72
CA LEU A 25 -16.55 5.30 -2.41
C LEU A 25 -18.02 5.66 -2.67
N LEU A 26 -18.39 6.92 -2.42
CA LEU A 26 -19.74 7.43 -2.63
C LEU A 26 -20.00 7.91 -4.07
N ASN A 27 -19.02 7.75 -4.97
CA ASN A 27 -19.11 8.19 -6.36
C ASN A 27 -19.44 9.70 -6.53
N ILE A 28 -18.86 10.53 -5.67
CA ILE A 28 -18.98 12.00 -5.69
C ILE A 28 -17.61 12.69 -5.85
N LEU A 29 -16.54 11.93 -6.10
CA LEU A 29 -15.22 12.47 -6.35
C LEU A 29 -15.21 13.17 -7.71
N ASP A 30 -14.88 14.46 -7.72
CA ASP A 30 -14.74 15.26 -8.93
C ASP A 30 -13.38 15.99 -8.99
N PHE A 31 -13.15 16.69 -10.10
CA PHE A 31 -11.92 17.45 -10.34
C PHE A 31 -11.72 18.57 -9.31
N GLU A 32 -12.79 19.24 -8.88
CA GLU A 32 -12.66 20.37 -7.94
C GLU A 32 -12.26 19.90 -6.55
N ILE A 33 -12.75 18.74 -6.10
CA ILE A 33 -12.34 18.10 -4.85
C ILE A 33 -10.87 17.65 -4.92
N ALA A 34 -10.45 17.05 -6.04
CA ALA A 34 -9.08 16.56 -6.20
C ALA A 34 -8.04 17.68 -6.46
N LYS A 35 -8.48 18.88 -6.82
CA LYS A 35 -7.62 19.97 -7.31
C LYS A 35 -6.53 20.39 -6.33
N GLY A 36 -5.29 20.07 -6.70
CA GLY A 36 -4.08 20.41 -5.94
C GLY A 36 -3.85 19.52 -4.71
N VAL A 37 -4.62 18.45 -4.53
CA VAL A 37 -4.38 17.43 -3.50
C VAL A 37 -3.07 16.71 -3.79
N GLY A 38 -2.84 16.31 -5.04
CA GLY A 38 -1.59 15.66 -5.44
C GLY A 38 -0.36 16.55 -5.23
N ASP A 39 -0.44 17.84 -5.62
CA ASP A 39 0.65 18.81 -5.40
C ASP A 39 0.99 19.01 -3.92
N TYR A 40 0.00 18.90 -3.03
CA TYR A 40 0.23 18.95 -1.60
C TYR A 40 0.94 17.68 -1.11
N ILE A 41 0.47 16.50 -1.50
CA ILE A 41 1.06 15.21 -1.11
C ILE A 41 2.48 15.06 -1.64
N LEU A 42 2.77 15.50 -2.87
CA LEU A 42 4.13 15.48 -3.43
C LEU A 42 5.12 16.26 -2.58
N ARG A 43 4.72 17.43 -2.06
CA ARG A 43 5.56 18.22 -1.14
C ARG A 43 5.72 17.59 0.23
N CYS A 44 4.90 16.59 0.56
CA CYS A 44 4.99 15.83 1.80
C CYS A 44 5.90 14.59 1.67
N GLN A 45 6.25 14.14 0.45
CA GLN A 45 7.26 13.09 0.29
C GLN A 45 8.63 13.64 0.72
N THR A 46 9.27 12.97 1.66
CA THR A 46 10.50 13.46 2.30
C THR A 46 11.74 12.88 1.62
N TYR A 47 12.92 13.39 1.99
CA TYR A 47 14.20 12.82 1.56
C TYR A 47 14.38 11.37 1.98
N GLU A 48 13.64 10.90 3.00
CA GLU A 48 13.71 9.52 3.45
C GLU A 48 13.01 8.57 2.47
N GLY A 49 12.11 9.08 1.61
CA GLY A 49 11.29 8.34 0.65
C GLY A 49 9.83 8.18 1.07
N GLY A 50 9.54 8.16 2.38
CA GLY A 50 8.17 8.14 2.91
C GLY A 50 7.47 9.50 2.84
N ILE A 51 6.19 9.55 3.26
CA ILE A 51 5.38 10.76 3.22
C ILE A 51 5.10 11.25 4.65
N ALA A 52 5.26 12.55 4.85
CA ALA A 52 5.00 13.23 6.10
C ALA A 52 3.55 13.73 6.20
N GLY A 53 3.15 14.19 7.39
CA GLY A 53 1.83 14.79 7.60
C GLY A 53 1.67 16.10 6.82
N GLU A 54 2.74 16.90 6.84
CA GLU A 54 2.82 18.20 6.21
C GLU A 54 4.19 18.37 5.55
N PRO A 55 4.32 19.27 4.55
CA PRO A 55 5.60 19.54 3.91
C PRO A 55 6.71 19.90 4.90
N GLY A 56 7.87 19.26 4.78
CA GLY A 56 9.03 19.49 5.64
C GLY A 56 9.03 18.74 6.97
N SER A 57 7.98 18.00 7.30
CA SER A 57 7.95 17.11 8.48
C SER A 57 8.61 15.75 8.19
N GLU A 58 8.82 14.94 9.23
CA GLU A 58 9.39 13.59 9.16
C GLU A 58 8.42 12.60 8.48
N ALA A 59 8.95 11.65 7.70
CA ALA A 59 8.12 10.61 7.09
C ALA A 59 7.50 9.71 8.17
N HIS A 60 6.25 9.29 8.00
CA HIS A 60 5.53 8.52 9.02
C HIS A 60 4.55 7.53 8.42
N GLY A 61 4.54 6.28 8.90
CA GLY A 61 3.78 5.19 8.28
C GLY A 61 2.29 5.50 8.05
N GLY A 62 1.62 6.10 9.03
CA GLY A 62 0.22 6.51 8.89
C GLY A 62 0.01 7.57 7.79
N TYR A 63 0.90 8.57 7.70
CA TYR A 63 0.82 9.62 6.68
C TYR A 63 1.26 9.10 5.31
N THR A 64 2.25 8.20 5.26
CA THR A 64 2.64 7.42 4.08
C THR A 64 1.46 6.65 3.49
N PHE A 65 0.73 5.90 4.30
CA PHE A 65 -0.46 5.21 3.82
C PHE A 65 -1.50 6.20 3.27
N CYS A 66 -1.83 7.26 4.04
CA CYS A 66 -2.82 8.25 3.62
C CYS A 66 -2.44 8.91 2.29
N GLY A 67 -1.19 9.36 2.16
CA GLY A 67 -0.69 9.99 0.95
C GLY A 67 -0.70 9.05 -0.25
N LEU A 68 -0.13 7.84 -0.10
CA LEU A 68 -0.11 6.83 -1.16
C LEU A 68 -1.52 6.44 -1.61
N ALA A 69 -2.40 6.08 -0.68
CA ALA A 69 -3.76 5.70 -1.00
C ALA A 69 -4.53 6.82 -1.69
N THR A 70 -4.34 8.08 -1.25
CA THR A 70 -4.94 9.24 -1.91
C THR A 70 -4.45 9.40 -3.34
N MET A 71 -3.13 9.33 -3.57
CA MET A 71 -2.53 9.46 -4.90
C MET A 71 -3.00 8.36 -5.86
N ILE A 72 -3.24 7.14 -5.35
CA ILE A 72 -3.86 6.06 -6.13
C ILE A 72 -5.31 6.42 -6.48
N LEU A 73 -6.11 6.88 -5.51
CA LEU A 73 -7.53 7.18 -5.70
C LEU A 73 -7.78 8.34 -6.69
N ILE A 74 -6.90 9.33 -6.74
CA ILE A 74 -6.96 10.44 -7.72
C ILE A 74 -6.19 10.15 -9.01
N ASN A 75 -5.66 8.93 -9.18
CA ASN A 75 -4.90 8.50 -10.35
C ASN A 75 -3.66 9.36 -10.66
N GLU A 76 -2.89 9.69 -9.63
CA GLU A 76 -1.67 10.52 -9.71
C GLU A 76 -0.45 9.84 -9.05
N VAL A 77 -0.53 8.54 -8.74
CA VAL A 77 0.50 7.79 -8.01
C VAL A 77 1.86 7.73 -8.72
N ASP A 78 1.86 7.83 -10.05
CA ASP A 78 3.06 7.88 -10.89
C ASP A 78 3.91 9.14 -10.66
N ARG A 79 3.35 10.17 -10.04
CA ARG A 79 4.05 11.40 -9.67
C ARG A 79 4.93 11.24 -8.42
N LEU A 80 4.65 10.25 -7.56
CA LEU A 80 5.49 9.94 -6.39
C LEU A 80 6.78 9.25 -6.85
N ASP A 81 7.87 9.46 -6.12
CA ASP A 81 9.04 8.59 -6.23
C ASP A 81 8.74 7.26 -5.54
N LEU A 82 8.27 6.27 -6.30
CA LEU A 82 7.89 4.97 -5.75
C LEU A 82 9.11 4.14 -5.35
N THR A 83 10.28 4.42 -5.93
CA THR A 83 11.50 3.66 -5.62
C THR A 83 11.96 3.96 -4.21
N SER A 84 12.17 5.24 -3.88
CA SER A 84 12.54 5.63 -2.51
C SER A 84 11.45 5.31 -1.49
N LEU A 85 10.18 5.37 -1.90
CA LEU A 85 9.06 4.97 -1.06
C LEU A 85 9.09 3.47 -0.71
N ILE A 86 9.34 2.58 -1.68
CA ILE A 86 9.48 1.14 -1.43
C ILE A 86 10.59 0.89 -0.42
N ASP A 87 11.77 1.47 -0.66
CA ASP A 87 12.92 1.32 0.23
C ASP A 87 12.54 1.80 1.63
N TRP A 88 12.00 3.01 1.76
CA TRP A 88 11.64 3.58 3.04
C TRP A 88 10.68 2.67 3.81
N VAL A 89 9.58 2.21 3.20
CA VAL A 89 8.58 1.40 3.90
C VAL A 89 9.13 0.01 4.23
N ALA A 90 9.90 -0.63 3.34
CA ALA A 90 10.50 -1.94 3.58
C ALA A 90 11.46 -1.91 4.79
N PHE A 91 12.29 -0.87 4.90
CA PHE A 91 13.19 -0.67 6.05
C PHE A 91 12.47 -0.31 7.37
N ARG A 92 11.14 -0.29 7.40
CA ARG A 92 10.35 -0.16 8.63
C ARG A 92 10.02 -1.51 9.28
N GLN A 93 10.24 -2.63 8.60
CA GLN A 93 10.12 -3.94 9.24
C GLN A 93 11.41 -4.22 10.04
N GLY A 94 11.28 -4.29 11.36
CA GLY A 94 12.40 -4.42 12.29
C GLY A 94 12.80 -5.87 12.59
N LEU A 95 13.77 -6.02 13.50
CA LEU A 95 14.21 -7.33 14.01
C LEU A 95 13.10 -8.05 14.78
N GLU A 96 12.18 -7.30 15.36
CA GLU A 96 10.98 -7.80 16.04
C GLU A 96 9.94 -8.36 15.06
N CYS A 97 10.21 -8.30 13.75
CA CYS A 97 9.34 -8.73 12.65
C CYS A 97 8.08 -7.87 12.44
N GLY A 98 7.69 -7.07 13.43
CA GLY A 98 6.70 -6.01 13.30
C GLY A 98 7.26 -4.76 12.61
N PHE A 99 6.40 -3.75 12.44
CA PHE A 99 6.77 -2.49 11.82
C PHE A 99 6.91 -1.35 12.84
N GLN A 100 7.87 -0.46 12.61
CA GLN A 100 7.95 0.84 13.25
C GLN A 100 7.34 1.94 12.37
N GLY A 101 6.78 2.97 13.00
CA GLY A 101 6.15 4.07 12.26
C GLY A 101 7.13 4.98 11.53
N ARG A 102 8.36 5.08 12.05
CA ARG A 102 9.38 6.03 11.61
C ARG A 102 10.78 5.49 11.89
N THR A 103 11.78 6.09 11.27
CA THR A 103 13.19 5.76 11.47
C THR A 103 13.58 5.89 12.96
N ASN A 104 14.31 4.92 13.51
CA ASN A 104 14.77 4.88 14.92
C ASN A 104 13.67 5.00 15.99
N LYS A 105 12.42 4.59 15.68
CA LYS A 105 11.35 4.44 16.66
C LYS A 105 11.05 2.97 16.90
N LEU A 106 10.37 2.69 18.01
CA LEU A 106 10.00 1.32 18.38
C LEU A 106 8.97 0.74 17.42
N VAL A 107 8.98 -0.58 17.32
CA VAL A 107 7.91 -1.38 16.70
C VAL A 107 6.55 -1.12 17.37
N ASP A 108 5.46 -1.17 16.61
CA ASP A 108 4.09 -1.04 17.12
C ASP A 108 3.11 -1.80 16.20
N GLY A 109 2.21 -2.56 16.83
CA GLY A 109 1.22 -3.42 16.19
C GLY A 109 0.31 -2.71 15.18
N CYS A 110 0.00 -1.42 15.37
CA CYS A 110 -0.86 -0.71 14.42
C CYS A 110 -0.18 -0.49 13.06
N TYR A 111 1.16 -0.41 13.02
CA TYR A 111 1.88 -0.29 11.76
C TYR A 111 1.89 -1.56 10.92
N SER A 112 1.39 -2.68 11.48
CA SER A 112 1.11 -3.88 10.70
C SER A 112 0.20 -3.59 9.50
N PHE A 113 -0.77 -2.68 9.65
CA PHE A 113 -1.58 -2.21 8.54
C PHE A 113 -1.00 -0.96 7.87
N TRP A 114 -0.60 0.07 8.62
CA TRP A 114 -0.16 1.32 8.00
C TRP A 114 1.07 1.14 7.09
N GLN A 115 2.05 0.33 7.49
CA GLN A 115 3.21 0.01 6.65
C GLN A 115 2.94 -1.21 5.75
N GLY A 116 2.42 -2.31 6.33
CA GLY A 116 2.15 -3.54 5.57
C GLY A 116 1.14 -3.35 4.44
N GLY A 117 0.08 -2.59 4.68
CA GLY A 117 -0.91 -2.17 3.68
C GLY A 117 -0.30 -1.29 2.60
N SER A 118 0.63 -0.39 2.94
CA SER A 118 1.35 0.42 1.96
C SER A 118 2.19 -0.44 1.02
N LEU A 119 2.96 -1.41 1.54
CA LEU A 119 3.73 -2.34 0.68
C LEU A 119 2.83 -3.24 -0.15
N PHE A 120 1.68 -3.66 0.41
CA PHE A 120 0.69 -4.42 -0.35
C PHE A 120 0.12 -3.62 -1.52
N LEU A 121 -0.17 -2.33 -1.33
CA LEU A 121 -0.59 -1.43 -2.42
C LEU A 121 0.51 -1.28 -3.46
N ILE A 122 1.75 -1.00 -3.04
CA ILE A 122 2.88 -0.81 -3.97
C ILE A 122 3.17 -2.09 -4.78
N GLN A 123 3.03 -3.27 -4.17
CA GLN A 123 3.15 -4.55 -4.88
C GLN A 123 2.15 -4.67 -6.05
N ARG A 124 0.98 -4.02 -5.95
CA ARG A 124 -0.01 -3.96 -7.04
C ARG A 124 0.32 -2.88 -8.08
N LEU A 125 1.22 -1.96 -7.76
CA LEU A 125 1.72 -0.89 -8.64
C LEU A 125 3.10 -1.23 -9.25
N PHE A 126 3.56 -2.48 -9.14
CA PHE A 126 4.94 -2.86 -9.46
C PHE A 126 5.36 -2.49 -10.89
N SER A 127 4.45 -2.51 -11.87
CA SER A 127 4.76 -2.07 -13.24
C SER A 127 5.10 -0.58 -13.33
N ILE A 128 4.43 0.28 -12.56
CA ILE A 128 4.71 1.72 -12.50
C ILE A 128 6.06 1.94 -11.83
N ALA A 129 6.31 1.26 -10.70
CA ALA A 129 7.59 1.33 -10.00
C ALA A 129 8.75 0.82 -10.87
N GLU A 130 8.59 -0.29 -11.59
CA GLU A 130 9.59 -0.81 -12.53
C GLU A 130 9.92 0.18 -13.64
N ASN A 131 8.92 0.87 -14.19
CA ASN A 131 9.15 1.87 -15.24
C ASN A 131 9.96 3.05 -14.70
N GLN A 132 9.67 3.52 -13.49
CA GLN A 132 10.47 4.55 -12.82
C GLN A 132 11.92 4.07 -12.60
N ILE A 133 12.12 2.83 -12.12
CA ILE A 133 13.45 2.24 -11.93
C ILE A 133 14.22 2.18 -13.25
N LYS A 134 13.62 1.66 -14.33
CA LYS A 134 14.25 1.53 -15.66
C LYS A 134 14.59 2.88 -16.29
N SER A 135 13.79 3.91 -15.98
CA SER A 135 14.02 5.28 -16.46
C SER A 135 15.11 6.04 -15.68
N SER A 136 15.57 5.48 -14.56
CA SER A 136 16.60 6.12 -13.73
C SER A 136 17.96 6.14 -14.43
N PRO A 137 18.72 7.25 -14.38
CA PRO A 137 20.06 7.34 -14.99
C PRO A 137 21.03 6.27 -14.48
N LEU A 138 20.87 5.81 -13.24
CA LEU A 138 21.70 4.77 -12.61
C LEU A 138 21.55 3.39 -13.27
N SER A 139 20.40 3.09 -13.89
CA SER A 139 20.23 1.85 -14.67
C SER A 139 20.88 1.90 -16.05
N ILE A 140 21.03 3.09 -16.64
CA ILE A 140 21.70 3.27 -17.93
C ILE A 140 23.22 3.01 -17.79
N GLU A 141 23.82 3.36 -16.65
CA GLU A 141 25.23 3.05 -16.37
C GLU A 141 25.50 1.55 -16.12
N LYS A 142 24.55 0.80 -15.55
CA LYS A 142 24.71 -0.67 -15.42
C LYS A 142 24.68 -1.40 -16.75
N LEU A 143 23.93 -0.89 -17.73
CA LEU A 143 23.86 -1.45 -19.09
C LEU A 143 25.09 -1.12 -19.95
N SER A 144 25.93 -0.17 -19.55
CA SER A 144 27.16 0.19 -20.27
C SER A 144 28.44 -0.45 -19.70
N MET A 145 28.38 -1.05 -18.50
CA MET A 145 29.56 -1.63 -17.83
C MET A 145 29.61 -3.16 -17.80
N GLU A 146 28.54 -3.89 -18.13
CA GLU A 146 28.57 -5.35 -18.24
C GLU A 146 28.95 -5.80 -19.67
N GLY A 147 30.20 -5.51 -20.02
CA GLY A 147 30.89 -6.15 -21.15
C GLY A 147 31.77 -7.30 -20.65
N ASN A 148 31.39 -8.52 -21.05
CA ASN A 148 32.27 -9.69 -21.18
C ASN A 148 32.58 -10.52 -19.92
N VAL A 149 31.74 -11.53 -19.62
CA VAL A 149 32.19 -12.77 -18.98
C VAL A 149 31.45 -13.97 -19.57
N ASP A 150 32.21 -14.99 -19.96
CA ASP A 150 31.79 -16.20 -20.67
C ASP A 150 30.80 -17.10 -19.93
N SER A 151 30.10 -17.88 -20.74
CA SER A 151 28.96 -18.76 -20.49
C SER A 151 29.09 -19.82 -19.40
N ALA A 152 28.04 -19.99 -18.59
CA ALA A 152 27.53 -21.30 -18.16
C ALA A 152 26.00 -21.27 -18.12
N ALA A 153 25.38 -22.20 -18.83
CA ALA A 153 23.96 -22.19 -19.19
C ALA A 153 23.00 -22.37 -17.99
N PHE A 154 21.99 -21.50 -17.92
CA PHE A 154 20.75 -21.77 -17.21
C PHE A 154 19.59 -21.58 -18.19
N THR A 155 19.02 -22.69 -18.67
CA THR A 155 17.92 -22.70 -19.63
C THR A 155 16.62 -22.27 -18.95
N VAL A 156 16.18 -21.04 -19.21
CA VAL A 156 14.85 -20.55 -18.83
C VAL A 156 13.84 -20.98 -19.92
N PRO A 157 12.69 -21.57 -19.58
CA PRO A 157 11.65 -21.89 -20.55
C PRO A 157 11.08 -20.61 -21.17
N LYS A 158 10.96 -20.57 -22.50
CA LYS A 158 10.32 -19.47 -23.25
C LYS A 158 8.84 -19.36 -22.84
N PRO A 159 8.33 -18.15 -22.50
CA PRO A 159 6.90 -17.96 -22.36
C PRO A 159 6.23 -17.93 -23.74
N ASP A 160 5.16 -18.71 -23.82
CA ASP A 160 4.15 -18.73 -24.87
C ASP A 160 3.59 -17.32 -25.14
N GLY A 161 4.00 -16.73 -26.27
CA GLY A 161 3.11 -16.47 -27.42
C GLY A 161 1.87 -15.58 -27.28
N SER A 162 1.50 -15.08 -26.10
CA SER A 162 0.36 -14.16 -25.94
C SER A 162 0.83 -12.77 -25.53
N GLN A 163 1.11 -11.92 -26.54
CA GLN A 163 1.32 -10.49 -26.34
C GLN A 163 0.00 -9.84 -25.92
N GLY A 164 -0.20 -9.66 -24.61
CA GLY A 164 -1.22 -8.75 -24.09
C GLY A 164 -0.75 -7.30 -24.28
N GLN A 165 -1.20 -6.65 -25.36
CA GLN A 165 -1.08 -5.20 -25.50
C GLN A 165 -1.93 -4.51 -24.42
N ILE A 166 -1.28 -3.79 -23.50
CA ILE A 166 -1.98 -2.92 -22.55
C ILE A 166 -2.01 -1.51 -23.15
N HIS A 167 -3.21 -1.05 -23.46
CA HIS A 167 -3.46 0.31 -23.95
C HIS A 167 -3.10 1.35 -22.88
N TYR A 168 -2.22 2.29 -23.23
CA TYR A 168 -2.04 3.53 -22.49
C TYR A 168 -3.32 4.36 -22.60
N PHE A 169 -3.98 4.63 -21.48
CA PHE A 169 -5.12 5.56 -21.47
C PHE A 169 -4.58 6.99 -21.47
N GLU A 170 -4.40 7.57 -22.66
CA GLU A 170 -4.47 9.03 -22.83
C GLU A 170 -5.92 9.45 -22.57
N ASN A 171 -6.24 9.83 -21.33
CA ASN A 171 -7.57 10.35 -21.02
C ASN A 171 -7.59 11.87 -21.22
N LYS A 172 -8.00 12.30 -22.42
CA LYS A 172 -8.35 13.70 -22.73
C LYS A 172 -9.76 14.10 -22.25
N ASP A 173 -10.50 13.21 -21.60
CA ASP A 173 -11.88 13.45 -21.16
C ASP A 173 -12.02 13.36 -19.64
N ALA A 174 -11.54 14.40 -18.95
CA ALA A 174 -11.92 14.68 -17.57
C ALA A 174 -13.42 15.08 -17.52
N GLY A 175 -14.32 14.10 -17.51
CA GLY A 175 -15.75 14.42 -17.46
C GLY A 175 -16.77 13.28 -17.54
N LYS A 176 -16.38 12.01 -17.74
CA LYS A 176 -17.33 10.88 -17.73
C LYS A 176 -16.70 9.64 -17.10
N GLY A 177 -17.05 9.37 -15.84
CA GLY A 177 -16.99 8.06 -15.17
C GLY A 177 -15.77 7.17 -15.47
N SER A 178 -14.56 7.71 -15.41
CA SER A 178 -13.35 6.95 -15.74
C SER A 178 -12.96 6.03 -14.61
N ALA A 179 -12.97 4.72 -14.86
CA ALA A 179 -12.35 3.61 -14.11
C ALA A 179 -11.54 4.01 -12.86
N THR A 180 -12.23 4.38 -11.79
CA THR A 180 -11.63 4.66 -10.48
C THR A 180 -11.40 3.33 -9.77
N GLY A 181 -10.15 2.90 -9.68
CA GLY A 181 -9.66 2.24 -8.47
C GLY A 181 -9.90 0.74 -8.27
N LEU A 182 -9.91 -0.10 -9.31
CA LEU A 182 -9.89 -1.57 -9.08
C LEU A 182 -8.94 -2.39 -9.96
N ASP A 183 -8.71 -2.00 -11.21
CA ASP A 183 -7.96 -2.85 -12.15
C ASP A 183 -6.50 -3.03 -11.73
N PHE A 184 -5.89 -2.04 -11.08
CA PHE A 184 -4.54 -2.19 -10.53
C PHE A 184 -4.47 -3.24 -9.42
N ILE A 185 -5.55 -3.48 -8.67
CA ILE A 185 -5.60 -4.52 -7.63
C ILE A 185 -5.70 -5.91 -8.28
N ARG A 186 -6.32 -6.05 -9.45
CA ARG A 186 -6.68 -7.39 -9.98
C ARG A 186 -5.49 -8.26 -10.36
N THR A 187 -4.36 -7.66 -10.74
CA THR A 187 -3.19 -8.40 -11.22
C THR A 187 -1.94 -8.09 -10.40
N ARG A 188 -1.28 -9.14 -9.91
CA ARG A 188 0.00 -9.08 -9.22
C ARG A 188 1.16 -9.41 -10.17
N ASN A 189 2.27 -8.69 -10.00
CA ASN A 189 3.61 -9.09 -10.46
C ASN A 189 4.54 -9.31 -9.25
N GLY A 190 5.31 -10.41 -9.20
CA GLY A 190 6.39 -10.62 -8.21
C GLY A 190 6.00 -11.23 -6.86
N GLY A 191 6.96 -11.36 -5.92
CA GLY A 191 6.82 -11.83 -4.52
C GLY A 191 6.19 -10.79 -3.57
N PRO A 192 5.93 -11.07 -2.28
CA PRO A 192 5.60 -10.01 -1.33
C PRO A 192 6.79 -9.08 -1.12
N LEU A 193 6.52 -7.80 -0.90
CA LEU A 193 7.57 -6.79 -0.64
C LEU A 193 8.00 -6.71 0.83
N PHE A 194 7.46 -7.58 1.69
CA PHE A 194 7.80 -7.67 3.10
C PHE A 194 7.75 -9.11 3.59
N HIS A 195 8.37 -9.38 4.75
CA HIS A 195 8.32 -10.69 5.38
C HIS A 195 6.95 -10.91 6.06
N SER A 196 5.98 -11.34 5.26
CA SER A 196 4.58 -11.46 5.71
C SER A 196 4.38 -12.50 6.81
N ILE A 197 5.04 -13.67 6.75
CA ILE A 197 4.98 -14.66 7.84
C ILE A 197 5.58 -14.11 9.14
N ALA A 198 6.68 -13.36 9.03
CA ALA A 198 7.32 -12.74 10.19
C ALA A 198 6.39 -11.70 10.84
N LEU A 199 5.66 -10.91 10.04
CA LEU A 199 4.67 -9.98 10.56
C LEU A 199 3.51 -10.71 11.28
N GLN A 200 3.04 -11.84 10.72
CA GLN A 200 2.04 -12.67 11.40
C GLN A 200 2.53 -13.20 12.75
N GLN A 201 3.81 -13.59 12.85
CA GLN A 201 4.44 -13.99 14.11
C GLN A 201 4.37 -12.84 15.14
N TYR A 202 4.77 -11.63 14.76
CA TYR A 202 4.72 -10.47 15.67
C TYR A 202 3.29 -10.18 16.14
N ILE A 203 2.31 -10.20 15.23
CA ILE A 203 0.92 -9.92 15.57
C ILE A 203 0.37 -10.96 16.56
N LEU A 204 0.52 -12.24 16.24
CA LEU A 204 -0.06 -13.34 17.03
C LEU A 204 0.67 -13.56 18.35
N LEU A 205 2.00 -13.39 18.39
CA LEU A 205 2.80 -13.69 19.59
C LEU A 205 3.01 -12.47 20.49
N CYS A 206 3.09 -11.25 19.93
CA CYS A 206 3.46 -10.05 20.68
C CYS A 206 2.29 -9.08 20.88
N SER A 207 1.38 -9.00 19.91
CA SER A 207 0.31 -8.01 19.89
C SER A 207 -1.04 -8.56 20.37
N GLN A 208 -1.23 -9.88 20.37
CA GLN A 208 -2.46 -10.49 20.87
C GLN A 208 -2.52 -10.51 22.41
N VAL A 209 -3.73 -10.37 22.97
CA VAL A 209 -4.02 -10.53 24.40
C VAL A 209 -4.92 -11.76 24.59
N LEU A 210 -4.60 -12.60 25.57
CA LEU A 210 -5.26 -13.90 25.77
C LEU A 210 -6.75 -13.75 26.08
N GLU A 211 -7.12 -12.71 26.82
CA GLU A 211 -8.50 -12.37 27.18
C GLU A 211 -9.26 -11.70 26.02
N GLY A 212 -8.65 -11.59 24.84
CA GLY A 212 -9.20 -11.00 23.63
C GLY A 212 -8.62 -9.62 23.30
N GLY A 213 -8.70 -9.24 22.02
CA GLY A 213 -8.19 -7.97 21.50
C GLY A 213 -6.67 -7.95 21.28
N PHE A 214 -6.19 -6.84 20.71
CA PHE A 214 -4.78 -6.60 20.42
C PHE A 214 -4.30 -5.28 21.01
N LYS A 215 -2.99 -5.13 21.09
CA LYS A 215 -2.26 -3.99 21.67
C LYS A 215 -1.11 -3.56 20.76
N ASP A 216 -0.52 -2.43 21.09
CA ASP A 216 0.71 -1.91 20.49
C ASP A 216 1.86 -2.94 20.52
N LYS A 217 2.29 -3.32 21.74
CA LYS A 217 3.45 -4.20 21.99
C LYS A 217 3.33 -4.86 23.37
N PRO A 218 4.16 -5.86 23.72
CA PRO A 218 4.21 -6.40 25.07
C PRO A 218 4.38 -5.32 26.14
N GLY A 219 3.65 -5.42 27.24
CA GLY A 219 3.63 -4.42 28.30
C GLY A 219 2.64 -3.24 28.09
N LYS A 220 1.95 -3.16 26.95
CA LYS A 220 0.87 -2.18 26.72
C LYS A 220 -0.51 -2.80 26.92
N ALA A 221 -1.51 -1.94 27.22
CA ALA A 221 -2.90 -2.35 27.31
C ALA A 221 -3.49 -2.61 25.92
N ARG A 222 -4.52 -3.47 25.85
CA ARG A 222 -5.32 -3.65 24.63
C ARG A 222 -6.26 -2.47 24.41
N ASP A 223 -6.58 -2.20 23.16
CA ASP A 223 -7.61 -1.24 22.77
C ASP A 223 -8.23 -1.60 21.40
N HIS A 224 -9.31 -0.91 21.04
CA HIS A 224 -10.02 -1.17 19.78
C HIS A 224 -9.22 -0.73 18.55
N TYR A 225 -8.37 0.29 18.67
CA TYR A 225 -7.56 0.81 17.58
C TYR A 225 -6.53 -0.25 17.15
N HIS A 226 -5.73 -0.76 18.09
CA HIS A 226 -4.77 -1.82 17.82
C HIS A 226 -5.45 -3.13 17.42
N SER A 227 -6.60 -3.45 18.02
CA SER A 227 -7.41 -4.61 17.58
C SER A 227 -7.78 -4.52 16.10
N CYS A 228 -8.24 -3.35 15.64
CA CYS A 228 -8.54 -3.12 14.24
C CYS A 228 -7.29 -3.28 13.36
N TYR A 229 -6.24 -2.48 13.61
CA TYR A 229 -5.10 -2.42 12.70
C TYR A 229 -4.15 -3.63 12.77
N CYS A 230 -4.10 -4.35 13.89
CA CYS A 230 -3.41 -5.65 13.94
C CYS A 230 -4.13 -6.69 13.08
N LEU A 231 -5.47 -6.77 13.17
CA LEU A 231 -6.25 -7.72 12.37
C LEU A 231 -6.22 -7.35 10.88
N SER A 232 -6.32 -6.07 10.54
CA SER A 232 -6.14 -5.60 9.16
C SER A 232 -4.75 -5.93 8.61
N GLY A 233 -3.69 -5.71 9.40
CA GLY A 233 -2.32 -6.09 9.03
C GLY A 233 -2.13 -7.60 8.90
N LEU A 234 -2.80 -8.40 9.73
CA LEU A 234 -2.78 -9.86 9.67
C LEU A 234 -3.44 -10.35 8.37
N SER A 235 -4.61 -9.81 8.02
CA SER A 235 -5.28 -10.08 6.74
C SER A 235 -4.39 -9.70 5.56
N VAL A 236 -3.85 -8.47 5.51
CA VAL A 236 -2.92 -8.06 4.45
C VAL A 236 -1.71 -8.99 4.33
N SER A 237 -1.15 -9.45 5.45
CA SER A 237 -0.03 -10.39 5.46
C SER A 237 -0.39 -11.74 4.86
N GLN A 238 -1.54 -12.30 5.21
CA GLN A 238 -2.02 -13.59 4.69
C GLN A 238 -2.25 -13.54 3.17
N TYR A 239 -2.84 -12.45 2.67
CA TYR A 239 -3.20 -12.29 1.27
C TYR A 239 -2.07 -11.70 0.39
N SER A 240 -0.92 -11.37 0.97
CA SER A 240 0.25 -10.83 0.25
C SER A 240 0.77 -11.75 -0.87
N PHE A 241 0.51 -13.05 -0.75
CA PHE A 241 0.85 -14.05 -1.77
C PHE A 241 -0.29 -14.35 -2.76
N SER A 242 -1.50 -13.83 -2.54
CA SER A 242 -2.64 -14.06 -3.43
C SER A 242 -2.41 -13.44 -4.82
N LYS A 243 -2.79 -14.17 -5.89
CA LYS A 243 -2.59 -13.73 -7.28
C LYS A 243 -3.61 -12.68 -7.71
N SER A 244 -4.85 -12.85 -7.29
CA SER A 244 -5.96 -11.92 -7.50
C SER A 244 -6.62 -11.57 -6.17
N ALA A 245 -7.42 -10.50 -6.16
CA ALA A 245 -8.16 -10.05 -4.99
C ALA A 245 -9.09 -11.15 -4.41
N ASP A 246 -9.71 -11.94 -5.29
CA ASP A 246 -10.70 -12.95 -4.92
C ASP A 246 -10.09 -14.33 -4.61
N SER A 247 -8.78 -14.48 -4.81
CA SER A 247 -8.09 -15.75 -4.56
C SER A 247 -7.76 -15.93 -3.07
N PRO A 248 -8.11 -17.09 -2.47
CA PRO A 248 -7.72 -17.38 -1.09
C PRO A 248 -6.18 -17.45 -0.96
N PRO A 249 -5.63 -17.15 0.23
CA PRO A 249 -4.20 -17.24 0.45
C PRO A 249 -3.75 -18.71 0.31
N PRO A 250 -2.56 -18.97 -0.25
CA PRO A 250 -2.04 -20.33 -0.28
C PRO A 250 -1.79 -20.83 1.15
N PRO A 251 -1.83 -22.15 1.42
CA PRO A 251 -1.73 -22.69 2.77
C PRO A 251 -0.47 -22.25 3.54
N ASN A 252 0.65 -22.06 2.82
CA ASN A 252 1.91 -21.61 3.41
C ASN A 252 1.96 -20.10 3.70
N ALA A 253 0.93 -19.33 3.31
CA ALA A 253 0.81 -17.90 3.61
C ALA A 253 0.03 -17.64 4.91
N VAL A 254 -0.58 -18.66 5.54
CA VAL A 254 -1.26 -18.53 6.83
C VAL A 254 -0.41 -19.18 7.91
N LEU A 255 0.03 -18.39 8.90
CA LEU A 255 0.79 -18.92 10.03
C LEU A 255 -0.13 -19.61 11.04
N GLY A 256 0.16 -20.87 11.34
CA GLY A 256 -0.57 -21.66 12.32
C GLY A 256 -1.77 -22.40 11.71
N PRO A 257 -2.79 -22.76 12.52
CA PRO A 257 -3.96 -23.47 12.01
C PRO A 257 -4.76 -22.61 11.04
N TYR A 258 -5.50 -23.25 10.13
CA TYR A 258 -6.36 -22.57 9.16
C TYR A 258 -7.41 -21.65 9.80
N SER A 259 -7.79 -21.90 11.06
CA SER A 259 -8.65 -21.03 11.86
C SER A 259 -8.08 -19.62 12.10
N ASN A 260 -6.79 -19.40 11.86
CA ASN A 260 -6.18 -18.06 11.92
C ASN A 260 -6.46 -17.22 10.67
N MET A 261 -7.00 -17.81 9.60
CA MET A 261 -7.29 -17.10 8.37
C MET A 261 -8.40 -16.06 8.60
N LEU A 262 -8.12 -14.82 8.24
CA LEU A 262 -9.08 -13.72 8.29
C LEU A 262 -9.73 -13.48 6.93
N GLU A 263 -10.86 -12.77 6.92
CA GLU A 263 -11.44 -12.25 5.69
C GLU A 263 -10.49 -11.23 5.03
N PRO A 264 -10.46 -11.14 3.68
CA PRO A 264 -9.65 -10.16 2.99
C PRO A 264 -10.18 -8.74 3.22
N VAL A 265 -9.29 -7.80 3.47
CA VAL A 265 -9.61 -6.36 3.51
C VAL A 265 -9.21 -5.68 2.20
N HIS A 266 -10.01 -4.72 1.76
CA HIS A 266 -9.66 -3.83 0.65
C HIS A 266 -8.51 -2.91 1.10
N PRO A 267 -7.34 -2.96 0.45
CA PRO A 267 -6.12 -2.31 0.96
C PRO A 267 -6.20 -0.78 0.94
N LEU A 268 -6.96 -0.18 0.02
CA LEU A 268 -7.17 1.28 0.00
C LEU A 268 -8.16 1.79 1.04
N TYR A 269 -9.11 0.99 1.51
CA TYR A 269 -10.24 1.46 2.34
C TYR A 269 -10.23 0.83 3.75
N ASN A 270 -9.46 -0.23 3.95
CA ASN A 270 -9.45 -1.06 5.15
C ASN A 270 -10.85 -1.58 5.56
N LEU A 271 -11.65 -1.96 4.57
CA LEU A 271 -12.96 -2.58 4.76
C LEU A 271 -12.89 -4.04 4.35
N VAL A 272 -13.71 -4.91 4.95
CA VAL A 272 -13.88 -6.27 4.43
C VAL A 272 -14.30 -6.19 2.96
N LEU A 273 -13.64 -6.95 2.09
CA LEU A 273 -13.73 -6.80 0.64
C LEU A 273 -15.17 -6.94 0.12
N ASP A 274 -15.95 -7.88 0.65
CA ASP A 274 -17.39 -8.03 0.36
C ASP A 274 -18.20 -6.76 0.68
N LYS A 275 -17.89 -6.07 1.78
CA LYS A 275 -18.58 -4.84 2.17
C LYS A 275 -18.23 -3.68 1.27
N TYR A 276 -16.97 -3.60 0.86
CA TYR A 276 -16.55 -2.64 -0.15
C TYR A 276 -17.31 -2.85 -1.46
N TYR A 277 -17.39 -4.08 -1.98
CA TYR A 277 -18.11 -4.35 -3.24
C TYR A 277 -19.58 -3.97 -3.17
N LYS A 278 -20.27 -4.28 -2.07
CA LYS A 278 -21.67 -3.89 -1.85
C LYS A 278 -21.86 -2.38 -1.85
N ALA A 279 -20.98 -1.64 -1.18
CA ALA A 279 -21.04 -0.18 -1.17
C ALA A 279 -20.75 0.40 -2.55
N HIS A 280 -19.70 -0.08 -3.22
CA HIS A 280 -19.34 0.37 -4.56
C HIS A 280 -20.47 0.13 -5.57
N GLU A 281 -21.06 -1.08 -5.60
CA GLU A 281 -22.21 -1.40 -6.46
C GLU A 281 -23.40 -0.47 -6.21
N PHE A 282 -23.71 -0.19 -4.95
CA PHE A 282 -24.82 0.68 -4.56
C PHE A 282 -24.66 2.12 -5.06
N PHE A 283 -23.45 2.70 -4.96
CA PHE A 283 -23.19 4.10 -5.35
C PHE A 283 -22.73 4.27 -6.81
N SER A 284 -22.50 3.18 -7.55
CA SER A 284 -22.10 3.23 -8.97
C SER A 284 -23.26 3.46 -9.95
N VAL A 285 -24.50 3.55 -9.47
CA VAL A 285 -25.73 3.71 -10.26
C VAL A 285 -26.11 5.17 -10.42
#